data_AF-A0A0K6IAW9-F1
#
_entry.id   AF-A0A0K6IAW9-F1
#
_cell.length_a   1.000
_cell.length_b   1.000
_cell.length_c   1.000
_cell.angle_alpha   90.00
_cell.angle_beta   90.00
_cell.angle_gamma   90.00
#
_symmetry.space_group_name_H-M   'P 1'
#
loop_
_entity.id
_entity.type
_entity.pdbx_description
1 polymer ?
#
loop_
_entity_poly.entity_id
_entity_poly.type
_entity_poly.pdbx_seq_one_letter_code
_entity_poly.pdbx_strand_id
1 'polypeptide(L)'
;MRNGAMLTRTRDHSHIEQQHKKDQIHGLALLQPDGPTRNMLFTCLGSGQLPMIEVGLPQAMRRGDIVLLCSDGLWGQIPESVLVRQFGQQVLSDAVPEVVEMALRQGGADSDNVTALGVEWEADPEELETSLRIETETMQKGGFKSTIQSELADLQVEEMNEADIERSIAEINAAIRQGAARK
;
A
#
# COMPACT_ATOMS: atom_id res chain seq x y z
N MET A 1 3.68 13.22 -8.86
CA MET A 1 4.64 12.86 -9.92
C MET A 1 4.11 13.40 -11.23
N ARG A 2 4.98 13.93 -12.09
CA ARG A 2 4.63 14.48 -13.42
C ARG A 2 5.82 14.28 -14.35
N ASN A 3 5.57 13.85 -15.58
CA ASN A 3 6.60 13.71 -16.63
C ASN A 3 7.85 12.93 -16.16
N GLY A 4 7.66 11.84 -15.42
CA GLY A 4 8.77 11.03 -14.92
C GLY A 4 9.63 11.72 -13.86
N ALA A 5 9.06 12.65 -13.09
CA ALA A 5 9.72 13.29 -11.96
C ALA A 5 8.82 13.41 -10.73
N MET A 6 9.42 13.36 -9.54
CA MET A 6 8.78 13.75 -8.28
C MET A 6 8.71 15.29 -8.23
N LEU A 7 7.51 15.84 -8.02
CA LEU A 7 7.31 17.29 -7.92
C LEU A 7 7.37 17.75 -6.47
N THR A 8 6.61 17.07 -5.61
CA THR A 8 6.44 17.42 -4.20
C THR A 8 6.24 16.13 -3.42
N ARG A 9 6.76 16.08 -2.20
CA ARG A 9 6.50 15.03 -1.22
C ARG A 9 6.28 15.63 0.16
N THR A 10 5.51 14.95 1.01
CA THR A 10 5.44 15.28 2.43
C THR A 10 6.77 14.95 3.10
N ARG A 11 7.02 15.59 4.25
CA ARG A 11 8.14 15.22 5.11
C ARG A 11 7.60 14.48 6.30
N ASP A 12 8.30 13.42 6.68
CA ASP A 12 7.87 12.59 7.78
C ASP A 12 8.02 13.34 9.11
N HIS A 13 7.08 13.10 10.01
CA HIS A 13 7.13 13.65 11.36
C HIS A 13 7.87 12.70 12.32
N SER A 14 9.08 12.32 11.90
CA SER A 14 10.03 11.55 12.70
C SER A 14 11.16 12.40 13.24
N HIS A 15 11.78 11.89 14.30
CA HIS A 15 12.95 12.51 14.92
C HIS A 15 14.12 12.65 13.93
N ILE A 16 14.35 11.66 13.06
CA ILE A 16 15.42 11.70 12.06
C ILE A 16 15.19 12.83 11.05
N GLU A 17 13.97 12.98 10.51
CA GLU A 17 13.68 14.04 9.54
C GLU A 17 13.80 15.45 10.16
N GLN A 18 13.39 15.63 11.42
CA GLN A 18 13.62 16.89 12.15
C GLN A 18 15.11 17.18 12.35
N GLN A 19 15.91 16.16 12.64
CA GLN A 19 17.34 16.31 12.85
C GLN A 19 18.05 16.61 11.53
N HIS A 20 17.72 15.92 10.44
CA HIS A 20 18.22 16.23 9.11
C HIS A 20 17.93 17.68 8.69
N LYS A 21 16.74 18.21 9.01
CA LYS A 21 16.43 19.62 8.78
C LYS A 21 17.36 20.55 9.55
N LYS A 22 17.67 20.23 10.81
CA LYS A 22 18.63 21.01 11.64
C LYS A 22 20.06 20.86 11.13
N ASP A 23 20.46 19.66 10.76
CA ASP A 23 21.80 19.32 10.27
C ASP A 23 22.08 19.98 8.90
N GLN A 24 21.09 20.07 8.00
CA GLN A 24 21.20 20.86 6.76
C GLN A 24 21.38 22.35 7.03
N ILE A 25 20.74 22.88 8.08
CA ILE A 25 20.87 24.29 8.48
C ILE A 25 22.24 24.55 9.13
N HIS A 26 22.78 23.59 9.87
CA HIS A 26 24.01 23.76 10.66
C HIS A 26 25.26 23.09 10.05
N GLY A 27 25.14 22.39 8.93
CA GLY A 27 26.26 21.74 8.21
C GLY A 27 26.90 20.56 8.94
N LEU A 28 26.22 19.95 9.92
CA LEU A 28 26.74 18.88 10.77
C LEU A 28 25.96 17.58 10.50
N ALA A 29 26.53 16.61 9.81
CA ALA A 29 25.89 15.30 9.63
C ALA A 29 26.14 14.41 10.86
N LEU A 30 25.18 14.36 11.79
CA LEU A 30 25.40 13.71 13.10
C LEU A 30 24.75 12.33 13.27
N LEU A 31 23.87 11.89 12.36
CA LEU A 31 23.18 10.60 12.51
C LEU A 31 23.17 9.76 11.23
N GLN A 32 23.31 8.44 11.41
CA GLN A 32 23.10 7.44 10.37
C GLN A 32 21.58 7.32 10.08
N PRO A 33 21.14 7.34 8.81
CA PRO A 33 19.73 7.22 8.44
C PRO A 33 19.05 5.95 8.96
N ASP A 34 19.83 4.90 9.23
CA ASP A 34 19.34 3.55 9.56
C ASP A 34 19.47 3.20 11.05
N GLY A 35 19.51 4.22 11.92
CA GLY A 35 19.57 4.02 13.36
C GLY A 35 18.27 3.46 13.95
N PRO A 36 18.32 2.94 15.20
CA PRO A 36 17.16 2.35 15.89
C PRO A 36 15.97 3.30 16.09
N THR A 37 16.15 4.59 15.84
CA THR A 37 15.13 5.64 16.02
C THR A 37 14.58 6.19 14.71
N ARG A 38 14.80 5.50 13.57
CA ARG A 38 14.39 5.97 12.24
C ARG A 38 12.90 6.31 12.13
N ASN A 39 12.04 5.40 12.59
CA ASN A 39 10.58 5.58 12.53
C ASN A 39 10.01 6.09 13.87
N MET A 40 10.84 6.69 14.74
CA MET A 40 10.34 7.28 15.98
C MET A 40 9.59 8.58 15.66
N LEU A 41 8.26 8.49 15.66
CA LEU A 41 7.35 9.60 15.41
C LEU A 41 7.25 10.52 16.63
N PHE A 42 7.23 11.83 16.41
CA PHE A 42 7.00 12.81 17.48
C PHE A 42 5.55 13.34 17.52
N THR A 43 4.72 13.00 16.53
CA THR A 43 3.28 13.32 16.49
C THR A 43 2.51 12.17 15.89
N CYS A 44 1.35 11.85 16.46
CA CYS A 44 0.42 10.87 15.91
C CYS A 44 -1.00 11.15 16.43
N LEU A 45 -1.99 10.61 15.73
CA LEU A 45 -3.37 10.61 16.19
C LEU A 45 -3.52 9.66 17.39
N GLY A 46 -4.29 10.07 18.40
CA GLY A 46 -4.54 9.26 19.60
C GLY A 46 -3.50 9.40 20.71
N SER A 47 -2.46 10.22 20.52
CA SER A 47 -1.57 10.61 21.62
C SER A 47 -2.25 11.56 22.61
N GLY A 48 -1.67 11.74 23.80
CA GLY A 48 -2.17 12.70 24.79
C GLY A 48 -2.02 14.17 24.38
N GLN A 49 -1.31 14.44 23.29
CA GLN A 49 -1.12 15.78 22.72
C GLN A 49 -1.90 15.93 21.41
N LEU A 50 -2.33 17.15 21.11
CA LEU A 50 -2.96 17.43 19.82
C LEU A 50 -1.96 17.19 18.68
N PRO A 51 -2.38 16.51 17.60
CA PRO A 51 -1.49 16.21 16.49
C PRO A 51 -1.07 17.48 15.77
N MET A 52 0.21 17.55 15.41
CA MET A 52 0.70 18.57 14.49
C MET A 52 0.31 18.19 13.06
N ILE A 53 -0.36 19.09 12.37
CA ILE A 53 -0.80 18.90 10.97
C ILE A 53 -0.02 19.87 10.10
N GLU A 54 0.61 19.35 9.04
CA GLU A 54 1.22 20.18 8.00
C GLU A 54 0.30 20.26 6.79
N VAL A 55 0.02 21.49 6.36
CA VAL A 55 -0.75 21.77 5.15
C VAL A 55 0.21 22.36 4.12
N GLY A 56 0.41 21.64 3.02
CA GLY A 56 1.22 22.10 1.90
C GLY A 56 0.56 23.25 1.13
N LEU A 57 1.34 23.87 0.24
CA LEU A 57 0.79 24.85 -0.71
C LEU A 57 -0.13 24.15 -1.72
N PRO A 58 -1.21 24.81 -2.18
CA PRO A 58 -2.04 24.28 -3.25
C PRO A 58 -1.21 23.99 -4.51
N GLN A 59 -1.33 22.77 -5.03
CA GLN A 59 -0.64 22.36 -6.25
C GLN A 59 -1.64 22.30 -7.40
N ALA A 60 -1.37 23.04 -8.48
CA ALA A 60 -2.16 22.95 -9.69
C ALA A 60 -1.89 21.60 -10.39
N MET A 61 -2.92 20.75 -10.44
CA MET A 61 -2.89 19.44 -11.08
C MET A 61 -3.06 19.59 -12.60
N ARG A 62 -2.42 18.69 -13.35
CA ARG A 62 -2.49 18.58 -14.81
C ARG A 62 -2.87 17.15 -15.19
N ARG A 63 -3.43 16.99 -16.38
CA ARG A 63 -3.73 15.67 -16.94
C ARG A 63 -2.49 14.77 -16.90
N GLY A 64 -2.63 13.54 -16.42
CA GLY A 64 -1.56 12.56 -16.28
C GLY A 64 -0.66 12.75 -15.05
N ASP A 65 -1.00 13.68 -14.14
CA ASP A 65 -0.30 13.76 -12.87
C ASP A 65 -0.68 12.58 -11.98
N ILE A 66 0.30 12.01 -11.30
CA ILE A 66 0.06 10.91 -10.36
C ILE A 66 0.32 11.38 -8.94
N VAL A 67 -0.67 11.21 -8.07
CA VAL A 67 -0.56 11.35 -6.62
C VAL A 67 -0.41 9.96 -6.02
N LEU A 68 0.61 9.78 -5.19
CA LEU A 68 0.84 8.54 -4.45
C LEU A 68 0.74 8.84 -2.96
N LEU A 69 -0.18 8.15 -2.28
CA LEU A 69 -0.17 8.04 -0.83
C LEU A 69 0.35 6.65 -0.48
N CYS A 70 1.27 6.56 0.47
CA CYS A 70 1.83 5.28 0.88
C CYS A 70 2.27 5.30 2.35
N SER A 71 2.39 4.10 2.95
CA SER A 71 3.05 3.92 4.25
C SER A 71 4.57 3.95 4.09
N ASP A 72 5.27 4.08 5.22
CA ASP A 72 6.72 3.94 5.35
C ASP A 72 7.26 2.57 4.98
N GLY A 73 6.44 1.52 5.11
CA GLY A 73 6.73 0.21 4.53
C GLY A 73 7.02 0.25 3.02
N LEU A 74 6.46 1.21 2.26
CA LEU A 74 6.74 1.36 0.82
C LEU A 74 8.01 2.18 0.57
N TRP A 75 8.01 3.45 0.98
CA TRP A 75 9.09 4.38 0.64
C TRP A 75 10.38 4.12 1.43
N GLY A 76 10.30 3.38 2.54
CA GLY A 76 11.46 2.92 3.29
C GLY A 76 12.26 1.86 2.55
N GLN A 77 11.60 1.04 1.72
CA GLN A 77 12.22 -0.04 0.95
C GLN A 77 12.54 0.41 -0.48
N ILE A 78 11.61 1.13 -1.14
CA ILE A 78 11.72 1.47 -2.55
C ILE A 78 12.26 2.89 -2.75
N PRO A 79 13.38 3.07 -3.48
CA PRO A 79 13.91 4.39 -3.80
C PRO A 79 12.94 5.23 -4.65
N GLU A 80 12.96 6.55 -4.45
CA GLU A 80 12.11 7.50 -5.18
C GLU A 80 12.24 7.37 -6.70
N SER A 81 13.46 7.16 -7.22
CA SER A 81 13.69 6.99 -8.65
C SER A 81 13.01 5.75 -9.24
N VAL A 82 12.85 4.69 -8.43
CA VAL A 82 12.14 3.47 -8.82
C VAL A 82 10.64 3.71 -8.85
N LEU A 83 10.09 4.38 -7.82
CA LEU A 83 8.68 4.77 -7.78
C LEU A 83 8.33 5.60 -9.02
N VAL A 84 9.09 6.68 -9.25
CA VAL A 84 8.86 7.59 -10.38
C VAL A 84 8.93 6.86 -11.72
N ARG A 85 9.85 5.89 -11.86
CA ARG A 85 9.95 5.08 -13.08
C ARG A 85 8.71 4.19 -13.27
N GLN A 86 8.30 3.45 -12.24
CA GLN A 86 7.16 2.53 -12.36
C GLN A 86 5.86 3.26 -12.68
N PHE A 87 5.57 4.31 -11.92
CA PHE A 87 4.39 5.15 -12.18
C PHE A 87 4.48 5.93 -13.50
N GLY A 88 5.67 6.09 -14.09
CA GLY A 88 5.85 6.73 -15.39
C GLY A 88 5.75 5.79 -16.60
N GLN A 89 5.79 4.47 -16.39
CA GLN A 89 5.87 3.47 -17.46
C GLN A 89 4.62 2.59 -17.57
N GLN A 90 3.77 2.58 -16.55
CA GLN A 90 2.64 1.66 -16.42
C GLN A 90 1.38 2.41 -15.97
N VAL A 91 0.22 1.82 -16.26
CA VAL A 91 -1.06 2.26 -15.69
C VAL A 91 -1.12 1.91 -14.20
N LEU A 92 -1.90 2.67 -13.43
CA LEU A 92 -1.96 2.52 -11.97
C LEU A 92 -2.38 1.12 -11.50
N SER A 93 -3.23 0.43 -12.27
CA SER A 93 -3.69 -0.93 -11.94
C SER A 93 -2.56 -1.95 -11.88
N ASP A 94 -1.48 -1.69 -12.60
CA ASP A 94 -0.32 -2.58 -12.69
C ASP A 94 0.81 -2.04 -11.82
N ALA A 95 1.05 -0.72 -11.88
CA ALA A 95 2.11 -0.05 -11.12
C ALA A 95 1.94 -0.20 -9.60
N VAL A 96 0.72 -0.03 -9.07
CA VAL A 96 0.48 -0.07 -7.61
C VAL A 96 0.75 -1.48 -7.04
N PRO A 97 0.18 -2.57 -7.55
CA PRO A 97 0.52 -3.92 -7.09
C PRO A 97 2.00 -4.24 -7.24
N GLU A 98 2.63 -3.86 -8.36
CA GLU A 98 4.05 -4.14 -8.60
C GLU A 98 4.95 -3.46 -7.57
N VAL A 99 4.76 -2.16 -7.28
CA VAL A 99 5.61 -1.47 -6.30
C VAL A 99 5.40 -2.01 -4.88
N VAL A 100 4.18 -2.44 -4.54
CA VAL A 100 3.89 -3.08 -3.25
C VAL A 100 4.63 -4.40 -3.14
N GLU A 101 4.56 -5.25 -4.17
CA GLU A 101 5.25 -6.52 -4.21
C GLU A 101 6.78 -6.34 -4.18
N MET A 102 7.32 -5.36 -4.90
CA MET A 102 8.74 -5.01 -4.85
C MET A 102 9.16 -4.63 -3.43
N ALA A 103 8.36 -3.82 -2.72
CA ALA A 103 8.68 -3.42 -1.35
C ALA A 103 8.68 -4.60 -0.38
N LEU A 104 7.67 -5.47 -0.46
CA LEU A 104 7.59 -6.69 0.36
C LEU A 104 8.79 -7.62 0.09
N ARG A 105 9.15 -7.82 -1.18
CA ARG A 105 10.31 -8.66 -1.56
C ARG A 105 11.64 -8.06 -1.08
N GLN A 106 11.78 -6.74 -1.11
CA GLN A 106 12.99 -6.06 -0.63
C GLN A 106 13.08 -6.04 0.90
N GLY A 107 11.96 -5.85 1.60
CA GLY A 107 11.90 -5.88 3.06
C GLY A 107 12.10 -7.28 3.64
N GLY A 108 11.66 -8.32 2.93
CA GLY A 108 11.85 -9.71 3.34
C GLY A 108 11.30 -9.99 4.75
N ALA A 109 12.13 -10.62 5.59
CA ALA A 109 11.75 -10.96 6.97
C ALA A 109 11.54 -9.73 7.88
N ASP A 110 12.17 -8.61 7.53
CA ASP A 110 12.09 -7.34 8.28
C ASP A 110 11.07 -6.38 7.64
N SER A 111 10.23 -6.86 6.72
CA SER A 111 9.23 -6.03 6.04
C SER A 111 8.16 -5.56 7.00
N ASP A 112 7.85 -4.26 6.93
CA ASP A 112 6.68 -3.67 7.58
C ASP A 112 5.44 -3.82 6.69
N ASN A 113 4.27 -3.41 7.19
CA ASN A 113 3.05 -3.30 6.43
C ASN A 113 3.19 -2.26 5.30
N VAL A 114 2.95 -2.72 4.08
CA VAL A 114 3.02 -1.89 2.88
C VAL A 114 1.61 -1.53 2.43
N THR A 115 1.28 -0.24 2.47
CA THR A 115 0.03 0.30 1.93
C THR A 115 0.35 1.35 0.86
N ALA A 116 -0.35 1.31 -0.26
CA ALA A 116 -0.20 2.28 -1.34
C ALA A 116 -1.56 2.59 -1.99
N LEU A 117 -1.75 3.86 -2.36
CA LEU A 117 -2.89 4.37 -3.12
C LEU A 117 -2.36 5.32 -4.19
N GLY A 118 -2.51 4.91 -5.45
CA GLY A 118 -2.22 5.75 -6.62
C GLY A 118 -3.49 6.41 -7.14
N VAL A 119 -3.40 7.69 -7.49
CA VAL A 119 -4.46 8.45 -8.17
C VAL A 119 -3.85 9.18 -9.35
N GLU A 120 -4.42 8.97 -10.54
CA GLU A 120 -4.03 9.70 -11.74
C GLU A 120 -5.06 10.81 -11.99
N TRP A 121 -4.56 12.00 -12.25
CA TRP A 121 -5.39 13.15 -12.55
C TRP A 121 -5.79 13.11 -14.01
N GLU A 122 -6.99 12.64 -14.29
CA GLU A 122 -7.61 12.76 -15.60
C GLU A 122 -8.25 14.16 -15.72
N ALA A 123 -7.92 14.89 -16.79
CA ALA A 123 -8.63 16.13 -17.11
C ALA A 123 -9.79 15.80 -18.04
N ASP A 124 -10.96 16.34 -17.69
CA ASP A 124 -12.27 16.27 -18.33
C ASP A 124 -12.76 14.88 -18.79
N PRO A 125 -13.92 14.39 -18.29
CA PRO A 125 -14.52 13.13 -18.72
C PRO A 125 -14.82 13.04 -20.23
N GLU A 126 -14.78 14.13 -20.97
CA GLU A 126 -15.13 14.17 -22.40
C GLU A 126 -13.95 13.84 -23.34
N GLU A 127 -12.70 13.80 -22.86
CA GLU A 127 -11.49 13.68 -23.71
C GLU A 127 -10.72 12.33 -23.63
N LEU A 128 -11.33 11.25 -23.15
CA LEU A 128 -10.65 9.95 -22.98
C LEU A 128 -11.20 8.86 -23.89
N GLU A 129 -10.29 8.14 -24.57
CA GLU A 129 -10.60 6.87 -25.24
C GLU A 129 -11.05 5.83 -24.20
N THR A 130 -12.23 5.25 -24.43
CA THR A 130 -12.95 4.34 -23.54
C THR A 130 -12.16 3.07 -23.14
N SER A 131 -11.09 2.73 -23.86
CA SER A 131 -10.33 1.48 -23.70
C SER A 131 -9.36 1.45 -22.52
N LEU A 132 -8.99 2.60 -21.95
CA LEU A 132 -8.05 2.69 -20.81
C LEU A 132 -8.75 3.00 -19.48
N ARG A 133 -10.08 3.14 -19.49
CA ARG A 133 -10.84 3.47 -18.29
C ARG A 133 -11.15 2.22 -17.47
N ILE A 134 -10.74 2.24 -16.21
CA ILE A 134 -11.31 1.36 -15.17
C ILE A 134 -12.43 2.16 -14.52
N GLU A 135 -13.64 2.08 -15.08
CA GLU A 135 -14.80 2.76 -14.52
C GLU A 135 -15.41 1.90 -13.40
N THR A 136 -15.59 2.47 -12.21
CA THR A 136 -16.26 1.81 -11.08
C THR A 136 -17.66 1.31 -11.44
N GLU A 137 -18.29 1.89 -12.46
CA GLU A 137 -19.61 1.49 -12.98
C GLU A 137 -19.56 0.16 -13.77
N THR A 138 -18.41 -0.19 -14.34
CA THR A 138 -18.18 -1.47 -15.05
C THR A 138 -17.67 -2.58 -14.14
N MET A 139 -17.26 -2.25 -12.92
CA MET A 139 -16.92 -3.25 -11.91
C MET A 139 -18.20 -3.97 -11.47
N GLN A 140 -18.22 -5.31 -11.54
CA GLN A 140 -19.33 -6.09 -11.00
C GLN A 140 -19.61 -5.66 -9.55
N LYS A 141 -20.87 -5.36 -9.23
CA LYS A 141 -21.31 -4.96 -7.89
C LYS A 141 -20.98 -6.10 -6.90
N GLY A 142 -19.89 -5.95 -6.16
CA GLY A 142 -19.31 -7.01 -5.30
C GLY A 142 -17.90 -7.49 -5.69
N GLY A 143 -17.26 -6.88 -6.70
CA GLY A 143 -15.90 -7.18 -7.13
C GLY A 143 -14.85 -6.73 -6.12
N PHE A 144 -14.71 -7.45 -5.01
CA PHE A 144 -13.49 -7.45 -4.21
C PHE A 144 -12.45 -8.31 -4.92
N LYS A 145 -11.44 -7.71 -5.56
CA LYS A 145 -10.18 -8.41 -5.83
C LYS A 145 -9.34 -8.39 -4.56
N SER A 146 -9.68 -9.28 -3.62
CA SER A 146 -8.77 -9.62 -2.53
C SER A 146 -7.82 -10.70 -3.05
N THR A 147 -6.62 -10.32 -3.45
CA THR A 147 -5.56 -11.31 -3.69
C THR A 147 -4.96 -11.64 -2.33
N ILE A 148 -5.46 -12.70 -1.69
CA ILE A 148 -4.74 -13.30 -0.57
C ILE A 148 -3.55 -14.03 -1.17
N GLN A 149 -2.38 -13.38 -1.20
CA GLN A 149 -1.12 -14.07 -1.46
C GLN A 149 -0.74 -14.85 -0.20
N SER A 150 -1.45 -15.95 0.06
CA SER A 150 -0.98 -16.99 0.96
C SER A 150 -0.10 -17.91 0.14
N GLU A 151 1.03 -18.35 0.69
CA GLU A 151 1.92 -19.39 0.17
C GLU A 151 1.21 -20.77 0.15
N LEU A 152 0.06 -20.85 -0.52
CA LEU A 152 -0.74 -22.05 -0.69
C LEU A 152 -0.62 -22.58 -2.12
N ALA A 153 0.50 -22.30 -2.80
CA ALA A 153 0.79 -22.87 -4.11
C ALA A 153 1.04 -24.40 -4.05
N ASP A 154 1.31 -24.95 -2.87
CA ASP A 154 1.61 -26.39 -2.67
C ASP A 154 0.47 -27.21 -2.04
N LEU A 155 -0.67 -26.59 -1.71
CA LEU A 155 -1.88 -27.38 -1.47
C LEU A 155 -2.59 -27.52 -2.80
N GLN A 156 -2.43 -28.69 -3.42
CA GLN A 156 -3.41 -29.21 -4.35
C GLN A 156 -4.78 -29.01 -3.70
N VAL A 157 -5.51 -27.99 -4.14
CA VAL A 157 -6.95 -27.96 -3.96
C VAL A 157 -7.43 -29.10 -4.86
N GLU A 158 -7.48 -30.31 -4.31
CA GLU A 158 -8.30 -31.36 -4.90
C GLU A 158 -9.67 -30.71 -5.10
N GLU A 159 -10.13 -30.63 -6.35
CA GLU A 159 -11.53 -30.25 -6.62
C GLU A 159 -12.40 -31.26 -5.89
N MET A 160 -12.78 -30.93 -4.64
CA MET A 160 -13.68 -31.75 -3.85
C MET A 160 -14.97 -31.86 -4.66
N ASN A 161 -15.29 -33.08 -5.07
CA ASN A 161 -16.55 -33.30 -5.75
C ASN A 161 -17.70 -33.03 -4.76
N GLU A 162 -18.91 -32.85 -5.28
CA GLU A 162 -20.07 -32.52 -4.47
C GLU A 162 -20.36 -33.56 -3.37
N ALA A 163 -19.96 -34.83 -3.57
CA ALA A 163 -20.10 -35.89 -2.58
C ALA A 163 -19.08 -35.75 -1.42
N ASP A 164 -17.89 -35.22 -1.67
CA ASP A 164 -16.89 -34.95 -0.63
C ASP A 164 -17.33 -33.79 0.26
N ILE A 165 -17.93 -32.76 -0.34
CA ILE A 165 -18.53 -31.63 0.38
C ILE A 165 -19.66 -32.12 1.30
N GLU A 166 -20.58 -32.96 0.80
CA GLU A 166 -21.65 -33.53 1.61
C GLU A 166 -21.12 -34.39 2.77
N ARG A 167 -20.04 -35.16 2.53
CA ARG A 167 -19.39 -35.97 3.58
C ARG A 167 -18.80 -35.10 4.68
N SER A 168 -18.09 -34.02 4.33
CA SER A 168 -17.51 -33.10 5.33
C SER A 168 -18.59 -32.39 6.15
N ILE A 169 -19.70 -31.98 5.52
CA ILE A 169 -20.85 -31.39 6.22
C ILE A 169 -21.45 -32.39 7.23
N ALA A 170 -21.58 -33.66 6.83
CA ALA A 170 -22.11 -34.71 7.71
C ALA A 170 -21.21 -34.96 8.93
N GLU A 171 -19.89 -34.97 8.75
CA GLU A 171 -18.91 -35.15 9.85
C GLU A 171 -18.95 -33.99 10.85
N ILE A 172 -18.97 -32.74 10.36
CA ILE A 172 -19.07 -31.55 11.21
C ILE A 172 -20.35 -31.61 12.05
N ASN A 173 -21.49 -31.93 11.43
CA ASN A 173 -22.76 -32.04 12.14
C ASN A 173 -22.79 -33.19 13.14
N ALA A 174 -22.14 -34.32 12.84
CA ALA A 174 -22.01 -35.43 13.77
C ALA A 174 -21.15 -35.04 14.99
N ALA A 175 -20.03 -34.34 14.77
CA ALA A 175 -19.17 -33.84 15.84
C ALA A 175 -19.88 -32.83 16.74
N ILE A 176 -20.67 -31.91 16.16
CA ILE A 176 -21.50 -30.96 16.92
C ILE A 176 -22.53 -31.70 17.78
N ARG A 177 -23.21 -32.72 17.23
CA ARG A 177 -24.19 -33.52 17.98
C ARG A 177 -23.53 -34.31 19.11
N GLN A 178 -22.36 -34.91 18.87
CA GLN A 178 -21.61 -35.62 19.91
C GLN A 178 -21.11 -34.67 21.01
N GLY A 179 -20.69 -33.46 20.64
CA GLY A 179 -20.31 -32.41 21.60
C GLY A 179 -21.48 -31.88 22.42
N ALA A 180 -22.67 -31.77 21.80
CA ALA A 180 -23.90 -31.35 22.48
C ALA A 180 -24.46 -32.43 23.44
N ALA A 181 -24.25 -33.71 23.16
CA ALA A 181 -24.68 -34.82 24.02
C ALA A 181 -23.71 -35.10 25.19
N ARG A 182 -22.52 -34.48 25.20
CA ARG A 182 -21.48 -34.62 26.24
C ARG A 182 -21.49 -33.49 27.28
N LYS A 183 -22.46 -32.57 27.20
CA LYS A 183 -22.75 -31.49 28.17
C LYS A 183 -24.05 -31.80 28.90
#